data_AF-A0A3B4BC18-F1
#
_entry.id   AF-A0A3B4BC18-F1
#
_cell.length_a   1.000
_cell.length_b   1.000
_cell.length_c   1.000
_cell.angle_alpha   90.00
_cell.angle_beta   90.00
_cell.angle_gamma   90.00
#
_symmetry.space_group_name_H-M   'P 1'
#
loop_
_entity.id
_entity.type
_entity.pdbx_description
1 polymer ?
#
loop_
_entity_poly.entity_id
_entity_poly.type
_entity_poly.pdbx_seq_one_letter_code
_entity_poly.pdbx_strand_id
1 'polypeptide(L)'
;TRAWYSRCFSLNNFQGSTSSLFVWNDMNEPSVFDGPEQTMPKDAVHSGGWEHRDLHNLYGFYQQMATAEGLLTRSGGQHRPFVLSRSFFAGSQRFGAIWTGDNVATWDYLKISIPMVLSLSVAGITFCGADVGGFVQDPDPELLVRWYQAGALTPFFRGHSAKETNRREPWLFGEEVTAAVRNTIQQRYQLLPYWYTLFYWAHTMGQPPLRPLWVEFPAEEDTFTMDNEYMIEKQALKILFHSCVGACVSAWRDDYLQVDRQWFMLRGLPEITTLLDCGAKLSGE
;
A
#
# COMPACT_ATOMS: atom_id res chain seq x y z
N THR A 1 -14.52 -10.34 -24.59
CA THR A 1 -13.71 -10.98 -23.53
C THR A 1 -14.07 -10.54 -22.12
N ARG A 2 -14.02 -9.25 -21.76
CA ARG A 2 -14.29 -8.78 -20.39
C ARG A 2 -15.61 -9.29 -19.78
N ALA A 3 -16.74 -9.10 -20.46
CA ALA A 3 -18.05 -9.56 -19.96
C ALA A 3 -18.11 -11.09 -19.71
N TRP A 4 -17.37 -11.88 -20.49
CA TRP A 4 -17.25 -13.31 -20.24
C TRP A 4 -16.42 -13.58 -18.97
N TYR A 5 -15.28 -12.91 -18.83
CA TYR A 5 -14.41 -13.01 -17.66
C TYR A 5 -15.14 -12.60 -16.37
N SER A 6 -15.91 -11.50 -16.39
CA SER A 6 -16.73 -11.06 -15.25
C SER A 6 -17.73 -12.15 -14.82
N ARG A 7 -18.38 -12.84 -15.78
CA ARG A 7 -19.33 -13.94 -15.48
C ARG A 7 -18.69 -15.17 -14.87
N CYS A 8 -17.39 -15.40 -15.10
CA CYS A 8 -16.67 -16.51 -14.47
C CYS A 8 -16.67 -16.40 -12.94
N PHE A 9 -16.80 -15.19 -12.37
CA PHE A 9 -16.86 -14.97 -10.91
C PHE A 9 -18.23 -15.19 -10.27
N SER A 10 -19.26 -15.57 -11.03
CA SER A 10 -20.55 -15.95 -10.42
C SER A 10 -20.37 -17.17 -9.52
N LEU A 11 -21.11 -17.24 -8.42
CA LEU A 11 -21.00 -18.36 -7.46
C LEU A 11 -21.30 -19.73 -8.10
N ASN A 12 -22.08 -19.74 -9.19
CA ASN A 12 -22.38 -20.94 -9.96
C ASN A 12 -21.24 -21.37 -10.90
N ASN A 13 -20.43 -20.41 -11.39
CA ASN A 13 -19.31 -20.73 -12.29
C ASN A 13 -18.02 -20.97 -11.50
N PHE A 14 -17.76 -20.14 -10.48
CA PHE A 14 -16.60 -20.28 -9.61
C PHE A 14 -16.94 -21.15 -8.41
N GLN A 15 -16.99 -22.46 -8.66
CA GLN A 15 -17.30 -23.46 -7.65
C GLN A 15 -16.34 -23.37 -6.45
N GLY A 16 -16.91 -23.42 -5.24
CA GLY A 16 -16.18 -23.25 -3.98
C GLY A 16 -15.97 -21.79 -3.55
N SER A 17 -16.28 -20.80 -4.40
CA SER A 17 -16.25 -19.40 -3.99
C SER A 17 -17.44 -19.03 -3.11
N THR A 18 -17.24 -18.05 -2.24
CA THR A 18 -18.25 -17.53 -1.31
C THR A 18 -18.39 -16.02 -1.47
N SER A 19 -19.41 -15.43 -0.84
CA SER A 19 -19.58 -13.97 -0.78
C SER A 19 -18.42 -13.26 -0.07
N SER A 20 -17.70 -13.94 0.81
CA SER A 20 -16.52 -13.42 1.52
C SER A 20 -15.19 -13.64 0.79
N LEU A 21 -15.18 -14.39 -0.32
CA LEU A 21 -13.98 -14.61 -1.14
C LEU A 21 -13.75 -13.42 -2.07
N PHE A 22 -12.65 -12.69 -1.91
CA PHE A 22 -12.22 -11.63 -2.83
C PHE A 22 -11.08 -12.10 -3.74
N VAL A 23 -10.58 -11.24 -4.64
CA VAL A 23 -9.69 -11.66 -5.73
C VAL A 23 -8.42 -10.81 -5.77
N TRP A 24 -7.33 -11.47 -6.16
CA TRP A 24 -6.06 -10.85 -6.49
C TRP A 24 -5.74 -11.16 -7.96
N ASN A 25 -5.51 -10.13 -8.77
CA ASN A 25 -4.98 -10.23 -10.12
C ASN A 25 -3.48 -9.97 -10.08
N ASP A 26 -2.71 -11.00 -10.35
CA ASP A 26 -1.26 -10.95 -10.48
C ASP A 26 -0.86 -11.27 -11.93
N MET A 27 0.39 -11.01 -12.28
CA MET A 27 0.98 -11.36 -13.59
C MET A 27 0.29 -10.68 -14.78
N ASN A 28 -0.36 -9.54 -14.54
CA ASN A 28 -1.27 -8.89 -15.48
C ASN A 28 -0.66 -7.76 -16.31
N GLU A 29 0.67 -7.73 -16.45
CA GLU A 29 1.39 -6.81 -17.34
C GLU A 29 1.00 -6.96 -18.83
N PRO A 30 0.85 -8.17 -19.44
CA PRO A 30 0.92 -9.55 -18.93
C PRO A 30 2.34 -10.08 -18.82
N SER A 31 2.62 -10.86 -17.76
CA SER A 31 3.88 -11.57 -17.64
C SER A 31 3.89 -12.83 -18.52
N VAL A 32 4.91 -12.94 -19.38
CA VAL A 32 5.14 -14.07 -20.28
C VAL A 32 6.61 -14.46 -20.14
N PHE A 33 6.90 -15.57 -19.45
CA PHE A 33 8.26 -15.92 -19.02
C PHE A 33 9.29 -15.98 -20.16
N ASP A 34 8.90 -16.52 -21.31
CA ASP A 34 9.77 -16.63 -22.49
C ASP A 34 9.56 -15.48 -23.49
N GLY A 35 8.80 -14.45 -23.12
CA GLY A 35 8.50 -13.29 -23.95
C GLY A 35 9.61 -12.22 -23.92
N PRO A 36 9.67 -11.32 -24.92
CA PRO A 36 10.57 -10.17 -24.86
C PRO A 36 10.27 -9.34 -23.62
N GLU A 37 11.31 -8.98 -22.85
CA GLU A 37 11.15 -8.22 -21.59
C GLU A 37 10.18 -8.90 -20.60
N GLN A 38 10.03 -10.24 -20.69
CA GLN A 38 9.06 -11.05 -19.95
C GLN A 38 7.59 -10.63 -20.16
N THR A 39 7.25 -10.11 -21.34
CA THR A 39 5.86 -9.76 -21.72
C THR A 39 5.52 -10.19 -23.15
N MET A 40 4.30 -9.87 -23.61
CA MET A 40 3.84 -10.21 -24.95
C MET A 40 4.62 -9.49 -26.06
N PRO A 41 4.85 -10.12 -27.23
CA PRO A 41 5.40 -9.46 -28.41
C PRO A 41 4.59 -8.24 -28.84
N LYS A 42 5.27 -7.19 -29.32
CA LYS A 42 4.65 -5.91 -29.68
C LYS A 42 3.66 -5.99 -30.84
N ASP A 43 3.85 -6.95 -31.74
CA ASP A 43 3.06 -7.22 -32.95
C ASP A 43 1.89 -8.20 -32.72
N ALA A 44 1.70 -8.69 -31.48
CA ALA A 44 0.52 -9.47 -31.15
C ALA A 44 -0.75 -8.63 -31.35
N VAL A 45 -1.76 -9.20 -32.02
CA VAL A 45 -2.98 -8.46 -32.42
C VAL A 45 -4.11 -8.65 -31.40
N HIS A 46 -4.63 -7.54 -30.89
CA HIS A 46 -5.76 -7.45 -29.98
C HIS A 46 -7.08 -7.27 -30.74
N SER A 47 -8.20 -7.34 -30.01
CA SER A 47 -9.54 -7.07 -30.55
C SER A 47 -9.60 -5.71 -31.25
N GLY A 48 -10.17 -5.68 -32.46
CA GLY A 48 -10.25 -4.47 -33.29
C GLY A 48 -9.03 -4.21 -34.17
N GLY A 49 -8.05 -5.12 -34.21
CA GLY A 49 -6.88 -5.02 -35.09
C GLY A 49 -5.73 -4.18 -34.53
N TRP A 50 -5.82 -3.74 -33.27
CA TRP A 50 -4.74 -3.01 -32.59
C TRP A 50 -3.58 -3.94 -32.26
N GLU A 51 -2.36 -3.44 -32.38
CA GLU A 51 -1.17 -4.17 -31.95
C GLU A 51 -0.99 -4.05 -30.42
N HIS A 52 -0.26 -4.98 -29.82
CA HIS A 52 0.01 -4.97 -28.39
C HIS A 52 0.78 -3.71 -27.96
N ARG A 53 1.65 -3.17 -28.81
CA ARG A 53 2.35 -1.89 -28.56
C ARG A 53 1.41 -0.73 -28.24
N ASP A 54 0.19 -0.75 -28.78
CA ASP A 54 -0.80 0.32 -28.60
C ASP A 54 -1.57 0.18 -27.28
N LEU A 55 -1.69 -1.05 -26.77
CA LEU A 55 -2.58 -1.39 -25.66
C LEU A 55 -1.88 -2.00 -24.44
N HIS A 56 -0.56 -2.21 -24.50
CA HIS A 56 0.22 -2.92 -23.48
C HIS A 56 -0.12 -2.47 -22.05
N ASN A 57 0.03 -1.18 -21.75
CA ASN A 57 -0.24 -0.62 -20.42
C ASN A 57 -1.73 -0.66 -19.99
N LEU A 58 -2.66 -0.88 -20.92
CA LEU A 58 -4.10 -1.00 -20.62
C LEU A 58 -4.52 -2.45 -20.33
N TYR A 59 -3.66 -3.43 -20.59
CA TYR A 59 -4.01 -4.84 -20.43
C TYR A 59 -4.39 -5.17 -18.99
N GLY A 60 -3.50 -4.88 -18.03
CA GLY A 60 -3.73 -5.11 -16.60
C GLY A 60 -4.91 -4.32 -16.05
N PHE A 61 -5.08 -3.07 -16.51
CA PHE A 61 -6.23 -2.23 -16.19
C PHE A 61 -7.56 -2.88 -16.58
N TYR A 62 -7.66 -3.46 -17.78
CA TYR A 62 -8.88 -4.12 -18.23
C TYR A 62 -9.16 -5.45 -17.52
N GLN A 63 -8.13 -6.17 -17.10
CA GLN A 63 -8.31 -7.36 -16.27
C GLN A 63 -8.87 -6.99 -14.89
N GLN A 64 -8.27 -6.00 -14.22
CA GLN A 64 -8.73 -5.53 -12.90
C GLN A 64 -10.18 -5.03 -12.98
N MET A 65 -10.52 -4.26 -14.03
CA MET A 65 -11.88 -3.80 -14.30
C MET A 65 -12.87 -4.96 -14.43
N ALA A 66 -12.55 -5.99 -15.23
CA ALA A 66 -13.42 -7.13 -15.44
C ALA A 66 -13.59 -7.97 -14.16
N THR A 67 -12.52 -8.13 -13.37
CA THR A 67 -12.61 -8.80 -12.05
C THR A 67 -13.53 -8.03 -11.11
N ALA A 68 -13.36 -6.71 -10.98
CA ALA A 68 -14.18 -5.87 -10.11
C ALA A 68 -15.66 -5.92 -10.50
N GLU A 69 -15.96 -5.88 -11.80
CA GLU A 69 -17.31 -6.06 -12.34
C GLU A 69 -17.87 -7.46 -12.01
N GLY A 70 -17.07 -8.51 -12.12
CA GLY A 70 -17.47 -9.87 -11.74
C GLY A 70 -17.86 -9.98 -10.26
N LEU A 71 -17.07 -9.39 -9.36
CA LEU A 71 -17.37 -9.37 -7.92
C LEU A 71 -18.60 -8.52 -7.58
N LEU A 72 -18.82 -7.41 -8.28
CA LEU A 72 -20.03 -6.59 -8.12
C LEU A 72 -21.27 -7.36 -8.57
N THR A 73 -21.23 -7.93 -9.79
CA THR A 73 -22.39 -8.60 -10.41
C THR A 73 -22.76 -9.90 -9.70
N ARG A 74 -21.79 -10.71 -9.22
CA ARG A 74 -22.10 -11.93 -8.43
C ARG A 74 -22.88 -11.65 -7.15
N SER A 75 -22.82 -10.41 -6.64
CA SER A 75 -23.57 -9.95 -5.46
C SER A 75 -24.91 -9.27 -5.80
N GLY A 76 -25.32 -9.26 -7.07
CA GLY A 76 -26.48 -8.48 -7.52
C GLY A 76 -26.30 -6.97 -7.34
N GLY A 77 -25.05 -6.49 -7.38
CA GLY A 77 -24.72 -5.08 -7.19
C GLY A 77 -24.75 -4.59 -5.73
N GLN A 78 -24.93 -5.48 -4.75
CA GLN A 78 -25.10 -5.11 -3.34
C GLN A 78 -23.79 -4.92 -2.58
N HIS A 79 -22.69 -5.53 -3.05
CA HIS A 79 -21.41 -5.51 -2.34
C HIS A 79 -20.31 -4.85 -3.17
N ARG A 80 -19.49 -4.04 -2.51
CA ARG A 80 -18.32 -3.42 -3.12
C ARG A 80 -17.25 -4.48 -3.42
N PRO A 81 -16.62 -4.44 -4.60
CA PRO A 81 -15.51 -5.33 -4.91
C PRO A 81 -14.27 -4.97 -4.09
N PHE A 82 -13.43 -5.96 -3.81
CA PHE A 82 -12.04 -5.78 -3.44
C PHE A 82 -11.20 -6.62 -4.39
N VAL A 83 -10.37 -5.93 -5.19
CA VAL A 83 -9.45 -6.54 -6.15
C VAL A 83 -8.08 -5.90 -5.98
N LEU A 84 -7.09 -6.72 -5.64
CA LEU A 84 -5.69 -6.31 -5.70
C LEU A 84 -5.18 -6.54 -7.12
N SER A 85 -4.41 -5.60 -7.69
CA SER A 85 -3.81 -5.71 -9.03
C SER A 85 -2.33 -5.34 -9.01
N ARG A 86 -1.50 -6.04 -9.80
CA ARG A 86 -0.07 -5.69 -9.93
C ARG A 86 0.11 -4.56 -10.92
N SER A 87 -0.31 -4.81 -12.16
CA SER A 87 -0.32 -3.82 -13.23
C SER A 87 -1.52 -2.90 -13.14
N PHE A 88 -1.35 -1.66 -13.57
CA PHE A 88 -2.37 -0.62 -13.50
C PHE A 88 -2.14 0.45 -14.57
N PHE A 89 -3.15 1.30 -14.77
CA PHE A 89 -3.07 2.49 -15.61
C PHE A 89 -3.85 3.64 -14.99
N ALA A 90 -3.81 4.82 -15.62
CA ALA A 90 -4.66 5.94 -15.24
C ALA A 90 -6.13 5.51 -15.23
N GLY A 91 -6.79 5.63 -14.06
CA GLY A 91 -8.16 5.17 -13.85
C GLY A 91 -8.29 3.86 -13.06
N SER A 92 -7.19 3.14 -12.79
CA SER A 92 -7.22 1.91 -11.99
C SER A 92 -7.71 2.12 -10.55
N GLN A 93 -7.63 3.34 -10.01
CA GLN A 93 -8.17 3.68 -8.68
C GLN A 93 -9.67 3.40 -8.53
N ARG A 94 -10.40 3.22 -9.63
CA ARG A 94 -11.82 2.86 -9.63
C ARG A 94 -12.08 1.39 -9.31
N PHE A 95 -11.07 0.52 -9.40
CA PHE A 95 -11.28 -0.93 -9.41
C PHE A 95 -10.67 -1.68 -8.23
N GLY A 96 -9.92 -1.00 -7.36
CA GLY A 96 -9.42 -1.59 -6.12
C GLY A 96 -8.04 -1.10 -5.75
N ALA A 97 -7.27 -2.00 -5.13
CA ALA A 97 -5.94 -1.72 -4.62
C ALA A 97 -4.87 -2.14 -5.63
N ILE A 98 -3.68 -1.54 -5.49
CA ILE A 98 -2.44 -2.05 -6.11
C ILE A 98 -1.35 -2.20 -5.05
N TRP A 99 -0.28 -2.92 -5.39
CA TRP A 99 0.92 -2.93 -4.56
C TRP A 99 2.17 -2.78 -5.42
N THR A 100 3.30 -2.44 -4.80
CA THR A 100 4.55 -2.12 -5.49
C THR A 100 5.31 -3.33 -6.06
N GLY A 101 4.67 -4.50 -6.14
CA GLY A 101 5.29 -5.72 -6.67
C GLY A 101 6.28 -6.37 -5.72
N ASP A 102 7.16 -7.19 -6.30
CA ASP A 102 8.08 -8.10 -5.63
C ASP A 102 9.29 -7.32 -5.06
N ASN A 103 9.13 -6.78 -3.85
CA ASN A 103 10.19 -6.08 -3.12
C ASN A 103 11.12 -7.05 -2.33
N VAL A 104 12.19 -6.52 -1.75
CA VAL A 104 13.18 -7.33 -1.01
C VAL A 104 13.15 -7.00 0.48
N ALA A 105 13.39 -7.99 1.34
CA ALA A 105 13.43 -7.87 2.79
C ALA A 105 14.70 -7.13 3.29
N THR A 106 14.85 -5.86 2.93
CA THR A 106 15.96 -5.00 3.36
C THR A 106 15.47 -3.62 3.81
N TRP A 107 16.32 -2.90 4.54
CA TRP A 107 16.05 -1.52 4.98
C TRP A 107 15.89 -0.54 3.81
N ASP A 108 16.65 -0.71 2.72
CA ASP A 108 16.52 0.16 1.54
C ASP A 108 15.16 -0.01 0.86
N TYR A 109 14.64 -1.23 0.81
CA TYR A 109 13.30 -1.50 0.25
C TYR A 109 12.18 -1.05 1.19
N LEU A 110 12.40 -1.09 2.52
CA LEU A 110 11.52 -0.40 3.46
C LEU A 110 11.52 1.11 3.17
N LYS A 111 12.69 1.70 2.90
CA LYS A 111 12.83 3.15 2.69
C LYS A 111 12.16 3.59 1.41
N ILE A 112 12.42 2.89 0.31
CA ILE A 112 11.88 3.24 -1.00
C ILE A 112 10.37 3.00 -1.09
N SER A 113 9.78 2.19 -0.20
CA SER A 113 8.33 1.96 -0.19
C SER A 113 7.52 3.25 -0.02
N ILE A 114 8.04 4.23 0.73
CA ILE A 114 7.37 5.50 1.02
C ILE A 114 7.32 6.43 -0.20
N PRO A 115 8.44 6.80 -0.86
CA PRO A 115 8.38 7.58 -2.09
C PRO A 115 7.56 6.89 -3.19
N MET A 116 7.58 5.56 -3.28
CA MET A 116 6.74 4.82 -4.23
C MET A 116 5.25 5.02 -3.92
N VAL A 117 4.80 4.79 -2.69
CA VAL A 117 3.39 4.98 -2.28
C VAL A 117 2.98 6.46 -2.42
N LEU A 118 3.86 7.41 -2.07
CA LEU A 118 3.61 8.85 -2.24
C LEU A 118 3.43 9.22 -3.71
N SER A 119 4.29 8.72 -4.61
CA SER A 119 4.19 8.98 -6.05
C SER A 119 2.86 8.49 -6.64
N LEU A 120 2.43 7.29 -6.23
CA LEU A 120 1.15 6.70 -6.62
C LEU A 120 -0.03 7.52 -6.08
N SER A 121 0.07 7.96 -4.82
CA SER A 121 -0.93 8.77 -4.16
C SER A 121 -1.17 10.10 -4.89
N VAL A 122 -0.09 10.80 -5.27
CA VAL A 122 -0.15 12.04 -6.06
C VAL A 122 -0.69 11.78 -7.47
N ALA A 123 -0.38 10.62 -8.06
CA ALA A 123 -0.92 10.19 -9.35
C ALA A 123 -2.40 9.72 -9.29
N GLY A 124 -3.05 9.79 -8.12
CA GLY A 124 -4.45 9.42 -7.92
C GLY A 124 -4.69 7.93 -7.68
N ILE A 125 -3.64 7.12 -7.57
CA ILE A 125 -3.69 5.71 -7.16
C ILE A 125 -3.53 5.62 -5.65
N THR A 126 -4.63 5.90 -4.94
CA THR A 126 -4.61 6.17 -3.49
C THR A 126 -4.73 4.93 -2.61
N PHE A 127 -5.15 3.79 -3.17
CA PHE A 127 -5.23 2.51 -2.44
C PHE A 127 -4.02 1.63 -2.75
N CYS A 128 -2.84 2.03 -2.27
CA CYS A 128 -1.57 1.36 -2.55
C CYS A 128 -0.75 1.07 -1.29
N GLY A 129 0.21 0.16 -1.41
CA GLY A 129 1.11 -0.27 -0.35
C GLY A 129 2.22 -1.18 -0.88
N ALA A 130 3.12 -1.60 0.01
CA ALA A 130 4.20 -2.54 -0.29
C ALA A 130 4.07 -3.79 0.60
N ASP A 131 4.74 -4.87 0.20
CA ASP A 131 4.69 -6.11 0.99
C ASP A 131 5.49 -5.97 2.28
N VAL A 132 4.77 -6.10 3.40
CA VAL A 132 5.29 -5.98 4.75
C VAL A 132 6.24 -7.13 5.03
N GLY A 133 7.49 -6.79 5.35
CA GLY A 133 8.60 -7.73 5.54
C GLY A 133 9.43 -7.98 4.28
N GLY A 134 9.02 -7.45 3.11
CA GLY A 134 9.69 -7.65 1.81
C GLY A 134 9.44 -9.03 1.20
N PHE A 135 9.04 -9.13 -0.07
CA PHE A 135 8.61 -10.37 -0.72
C PHE A 135 9.72 -11.42 -0.82
N VAL A 136 10.91 -11.03 -1.29
CA VAL A 136 12.09 -11.91 -1.40
C VAL A 136 13.01 -11.72 -0.18
N GLN A 137 13.71 -12.79 0.21
CA GLN A 137 14.62 -12.85 1.37
C GLN A 137 13.88 -12.83 2.73
N ASP A 138 14.63 -13.17 3.78
CA ASP A 138 14.11 -13.21 5.16
C ASP A 138 14.53 -11.94 5.92
N PRO A 139 13.58 -11.14 6.43
CA PRO A 139 13.91 -9.99 7.26
C PRO A 139 14.40 -10.47 8.63
N ASP A 140 15.36 -9.75 9.20
CA ASP A 140 15.65 -9.88 10.62
C ASP A 140 14.46 -9.40 11.48
N PRO A 141 14.38 -9.80 12.76
CA PRO A 141 13.23 -9.46 13.60
C PRO A 141 12.98 -7.95 13.77
N GLU A 142 14.04 -7.13 13.81
CA GLU A 142 13.91 -5.68 13.94
C GLU A 142 13.32 -5.08 12.65
N LEU A 143 13.85 -5.47 11.50
CA LEU A 143 13.37 -5.05 10.19
C LEU A 143 11.90 -5.44 10.00
N LEU A 144 11.48 -6.63 10.45
CA LEU A 144 10.09 -7.04 10.39
C LEU A 144 9.19 -6.12 11.22
N VAL A 145 9.58 -5.79 12.45
CA VAL A 145 8.84 -4.84 13.30
C VAL A 145 8.72 -3.47 12.62
N ARG A 146 9.81 -2.94 12.04
CA ARG A 146 9.78 -1.64 11.34
C ARG A 146 8.91 -1.67 10.09
N TRP A 147 8.90 -2.78 9.35
CA TRP A 147 7.99 -2.99 8.23
C TRP A 147 6.53 -2.96 8.67
N TYR A 148 6.19 -3.60 9.78
CA TYR A 148 4.82 -3.54 10.33
C TYR A 148 4.44 -2.11 10.71
N GLN A 149 5.34 -1.38 11.37
CA GLN A 149 5.13 0.01 11.80
C GLN A 149 4.89 0.94 10.61
N ALA A 150 5.71 0.85 9.56
CA ALA A 150 5.54 1.64 8.35
C ALA A 150 4.30 1.22 7.54
N GLY A 151 4.10 -0.08 7.32
CA GLY A 151 2.98 -0.61 6.54
C GLY A 151 1.61 -0.38 7.20
N ALA A 152 1.55 -0.33 8.53
CA ALA A 152 0.34 0.03 9.26
C ALA A 152 -0.13 1.47 8.97
N LEU A 153 0.74 2.31 8.41
CA LEU A 153 0.44 3.68 8.04
C LEU A 153 0.24 3.87 6.52
N THR A 154 0.29 2.80 5.71
CA THR A 154 -0.01 2.87 4.27
C THR A 154 -1.46 2.46 3.95
N PRO A 155 -2.07 3.00 2.87
CA PRO A 155 -3.46 2.71 2.52
C PRO A 155 -3.77 1.21 2.38
N PHE A 156 -2.92 0.46 1.68
CA PHE A 156 -2.97 -1.00 1.60
C PHE A 156 -1.91 -1.63 2.53
N PHE A 157 -2.31 -2.60 3.35
CA PHE A 157 -1.47 -3.19 4.39
C PHE A 157 -1.55 -4.73 4.35
N ARG A 158 -0.49 -5.38 3.87
CA ARG A 158 -0.41 -6.84 3.64
C ARG A 158 0.99 -7.36 3.99
N GLY A 159 1.07 -8.42 4.79
CA GLY A 159 2.27 -9.27 4.87
C GLY A 159 2.23 -10.35 3.79
N HIS A 160 3.28 -10.50 3.00
CA HIS A 160 3.36 -11.46 1.90
C HIS A 160 4.80 -11.85 1.59
N SER A 161 5.10 -13.13 1.38
CA SER A 161 6.44 -13.66 1.08
C SER A 161 6.44 -14.55 -0.17
N ALA A 162 7.62 -14.64 -0.77
CA ALA A 162 7.92 -15.65 -1.78
C ALA A 162 7.90 -17.07 -1.18
N LYS A 163 7.64 -18.05 -2.03
CA LYS A 163 7.51 -19.46 -1.65
C LYS A 163 8.73 -20.02 -0.90
N GLU A 164 9.92 -19.56 -1.25
CA GLU A 164 11.20 -20.10 -0.75
C GLU A 164 11.68 -19.42 0.56
N THR A 165 10.94 -18.43 1.08
CA THR A 165 11.32 -17.76 2.35
C THR A 165 10.85 -18.57 3.56
N ASN A 166 11.43 -18.28 4.71
CA ASN A 166 10.97 -18.84 5.97
C ASN A 166 9.55 -18.36 6.32
N ARG A 167 8.84 -19.16 7.12
CA ARG A 167 7.56 -18.76 7.72
C ARG A 167 7.78 -17.57 8.64
N ARG A 168 6.92 -16.57 8.52
CA ARG A 168 7.11 -15.28 9.18
C ARG A 168 5.81 -14.65 9.68
N GLU A 169 4.83 -15.48 10.01
CA GLU A 169 3.71 -15.02 10.81
C GLU A 169 4.22 -14.38 12.11
N PRO A 170 3.68 -13.22 12.55
CA PRO A 170 4.30 -12.42 13.62
C PRO A 170 4.59 -13.15 14.93
N TRP A 171 3.81 -14.16 15.25
CA TRP A 171 3.94 -14.97 16.48
C TRP A 171 5.12 -15.97 16.45
N LEU A 172 5.86 -16.06 15.34
CA LEU A 172 7.01 -16.95 15.20
C LEU A 172 8.33 -16.34 15.69
N PHE A 173 8.38 -15.04 15.99
CA PHE A 173 9.60 -14.28 16.31
C PHE A 173 9.79 -14.00 17.81
N GLY A 174 9.18 -14.81 18.68
CA GLY A 174 9.24 -14.61 20.13
C GLY A 174 8.29 -13.51 20.63
N GLU A 175 8.18 -13.39 21.95
CA GLU A 175 7.15 -12.57 22.59
C GLU A 175 7.32 -11.07 22.35
N GLU A 176 8.56 -10.58 22.36
CA GLU A 176 8.87 -9.15 22.19
C GLU A 176 8.44 -8.63 20.80
N VAL A 177 8.85 -9.32 19.73
CA VAL A 177 8.46 -8.98 18.35
C VAL A 177 6.95 -9.13 18.17
N THR A 178 6.37 -10.21 18.71
CA THR A 178 4.92 -10.41 18.65
C THR A 178 4.17 -9.26 19.33
N ALA A 179 4.66 -8.78 20.49
CA ALA A 179 4.06 -7.67 21.21
C ALA A 179 4.17 -6.35 20.42
N ALA A 180 5.33 -6.06 19.84
CA ALA A 180 5.53 -4.86 19.02
C ALA A 180 4.63 -4.84 17.77
N VAL A 181 4.54 -5.98 17.05
CA VAL A 181 3.66 -6.12 15.89
C VAL A 181 2.19 -6.07 16.29
N ARG A 182 1.80 -6.70 17.41
CA ARG A 182 0.43 -6.64 17.94
C ARG A 182 0.01 -5.21 18.25
N ASN A 183 0.85 -4.44 18.95
CA ASN A 183 0.57 -3.04 19.27
C ASN A 183 0.37 -2.21 17.99
N THR A 184 1.25 -2.41 17.01
CA THR A 184 1.16 -1.74 15.70
C THR A 184 -0.16 -2.07 14.97
N ILE A 185 -0.55 -3.33 14.92
CA ILE A 185 -1.82 -3.76 14.31
C ILE A 185 -3.00 -3.15 15.09
N GLN A 186 -2.98 -3.18 16.43
CA GLN A 186 -4.03 -2.57 17.25
C GLN A 186 -4.21 -1.07 16.96
N GLN A 187 -3.12 -0.33 16.80
CA GLN A 187 -3.16 1.09 16.41
C GLN A 187 -3.79 1.28 15.03
N ARG A 188 -3.43 0.47 14.02
CA ARG A 188 -4.09 0.50 12.71
C ARG A 188 -5.59 0.25 12.85
N TYR A 189 -6.00 -0.71 13.68
CA TYR A 189 -7.41 -1.01 13.92
C TYR A 189 -8.16 0.14 14.62
N GLN A 190 -7.53 0.79 15.60
CA GLN A 190 -8.08 1.99 16.26
C GLN A 190 -8.25 3.16 15.28
N LEU A 191 -7.38 3.27 14.28
CA LEU A 191 -7.46 4.27 13.23
C LEU A 191 -8.38 3.90 12.05
N LEU A 192 -9.05 2.73 12.05
CA LEU A 192 -9.92 2.35 10.94
C LEU A 192 -11.04 3.36 10.63
N PRO A 193 -11.74 3.96 11.62
CA PRO A 193 -12.73 5.01 11.33
C PRO A 193 -12.10 6.23 10.63
N TYR A 194 -10.86 6.56 11.00
CA TYR A 194 -10.10 7.63 10.37
C TYR A 194 -9.74 7.26 8.93
N TRP A 195 -9.08 6.13 8.71
CA TRP A 195 -8.75 5.62 7.38
C TRP A 195 -9.97 5.54 6.45
N TYR A 196 -11.08 5.00 6.95
CA TYR A 196 -12.30 4.87 6.17
C TYR A 196 -12.88 6.24 5.77
N THR A 197 -12.76 7.24 6.64
CA THR A 197 -13.09 8.63 6.31
C THR A 197 -12.18 9.15 5.20
N LEU A 198 -10.88 8.89 5.25
CA LEU A 198 -9.94 9.34 4.22
C LEU A 198 -10.24 8.71 2.85
N PHE A 199 -10.55 7.41 2.82
CA PHE A 199 -10.99 6.75 1.60
C PHE A 199 -12.32 7.31 1.06
N TYR A 200 -13.23 7.76 1.94
CA TYR A 200 -14.43 8.46 1.51
C TYR A 200 -14.12 9.79 0.81
N TRP A 201 -13.19 10.59 1.33
CA TRP A 201 -12.76 11.83 0.67
C TRP A 201 -11.96 11.58 -0.62
N ALA A 202 -11.14 10.54 -0.65
CA ALA A 202 -10.50 10.09 -1.88
C ALA A 202 -11.55 9.74 -2.94
N HIS A 203 -12.64 9.09 -2.54
CA HIS A 203 -13.73 8.73 -3.44
C HIS A 203 -14.58 9.93 -3.91
N THR A 204 -14.91 10.87 -3.01
CA THR A 204 -15.84 11.97 -3.32
C THR A 204 -15.18 13.24 -3.83
N MET A 205 -13.90 13.47 -3.49
CA MET A 205 -13.18 14.70 -3.82
C MET A 205 -11.81 14.46 -4.47
N GLY A 206 -11.40 13.21 -4.66
CA GLY A 206 -10.07 12.89 -5.20
C GLY A 206 -8.92 13.25 -4.26
N GLN A 207 -9.19 13.45 -2.97
CA GLN A 207 -8.17 13.81 -1.98
C GLN A 207 -7.43 12.56 -1.47
N PRO A 208 -6.12 12.39 -1.75
CA PRO A 208 -5.38 11.22 -1.31
C PRO A 208 -5.31 11.13 0.23
N PRO A 209 -5.41 9.91 0.81
CA PRO A 209 -5.24 9.69 2.25
C PRO A 209 -3.83 10.03 2.75
N LEU A 210 -2.82 9.76 1.93
CA LEU A 210 -1.39 9.89 2.27
C LEU A 210 -0.76 10.93 1.33
N ARG A 211 -0.14 11.97 1.87
CA ARG A 211 0.30 13.15 1.10
C ARG A 211 1.75 13.52 1.38
N PRO A 212 2.55 13.86 0.35
CA PRO A 212 3.83 14.52 0.55
C PRO A 212 3.64 15.86 1.27
N LEU A 213 4.66 16.29 2.01
CA LEU A 213 4.62 17.55 2.76
C LEU A 213 4.35 18.76 1.85
N TRP A 214 4.94 18.81 0.66
CA TRP A 214 4.75 19.91 -0.29
C TRP A 214 3.29 20.10 -0.76
N VAL A 215 2.45 19.06 -0.69
CA VAL A 215 1.02 19.19 -0.98
C VAL A 215 0.31 20.01 0.10
N GLU A 216 0.76 19.87 1.34
CA GLU A 216 0.17 20.54 2.51
C GLU A 216 0.82 21.89 2.81
N PHE A 217 2.08 22.04 2.44
CA PHE A 217 2.93 23.21 2.69
C PHE A 217 3.51 23.75 1.38
N PRO A 218 2.68 24.18 0.41
CA PRO A 218 3.15 24.57 -0.93
C PRO A 218 4.02 25.83 -0.96
N ALA A 219 4.06 26.59 0.14
CA ALA A 219 4.91 27.77 0.29
C ALA A 219 6.31 27.44 0.86
N GLU A 220 6.51 26.23 1.39
CA GLU A 220 7.74 25.81 2.05
C GLU A 220 8.60 25.00 1.07
N GLU A 221 9.50 25.67 0.35
CA GLU A 221 10.31 25.06 -0.73
C GLU A 221 11.16 23.87 -0.24
N ASP A 222 11.60 23.88 1.02
CA ASP A 222 12.37 22.79 1.63
C ASP A 222 11.61 21.45 1.66
N THR A 223 10.28 21.48 1.58
CA THR A 223 9.44 20.28 1.57
C THR A 223 9.36 19.58 0.20
N PHE A 224 9.84 20.23 -0.86
CA PHE A 224 9.61 19.75 -2.24
C PHE A 224 10.39 18.48 -2.57
N THR A 225 11.52 18.27 -1.91
CA THR A 225 12.36 17.07 -2.07
C THR A 225 12.18 16.05 -0.95
N MET A 226 11.31 16.32 0.03
CA MET A 226 11.08 15.41 1.15
C MET A 226 10.17 14.25 0.74
N ASP A 227 10.69 13.03 0.85
CA ASP A 227 10.02 11.80 0.45
C ASP A 227 10.06 10.69 1.50
N ASN A 228 10.62 10.98 2.67
CA ASN A 228 10.69 10.13 3.86
C ASN A 228 9.68 10.53 4.95
N GLU A 229 8.93 11.60 4.74
CA GLU A 229 7.91 12.13 5.64
C GLU A 229 6.62 12.40 4.88
N TYR A 230 5.49 12.17 5.54
CA TYR A 230 4.19 12.34 4.91
C TYR A 230 3.09 12.65 5.91
N MET A 231 2.00 13.19 5.38
CA MET A 231 0.79 13.50 6.13
C MET A 231 -0.26 12.43 5.88
N ILE A 232 -0.94 12.02 6.95
CA ILE A 232 -2.22 11.31 6.88
C ILE A 232 -3.29 12.27 7.39
N GLU A 233 -4.08 12.83 6.49
CA GLU A 233 -4.80 14.09 6.72
C GLU A 233 -6.32 13.99 6.61
N LYS A 234 -7.00 14.66 7.55
CA LYS A 234 -8.35 15.21 7.44
C LYS A 234 -8.30 16.68 7.83
N GLN A 235 -9.11 17.54 7.21
CA GLN A 235 -9.14 19.01 7.39
C GLN A 235 -8.93 19.54 8.84
N ALA A 236 -9.37 18.79 9.87
CA ALA A 236 -9.22 19.14 11.29
C ALA A 236 -8.18 18.31 12.08
N LEU A 237 -7.66 17.20 11.54
CA LEU A 237 -6.64 16.37 12.16
C LEU A 237 -5.52 16.10 11.14
N LYS A 238 -4.37 16.74 11.38
CA LYS A 238 -3.15 16.57 10.60
C LYS A 238 -2.20 15.68 11.40
N ILE A 239 -1.93 14.48 10.89
CA ILE A 239 -0.95 13.59 11.52
C ILE A 239 0.28 13.53 10.64
N LEU A 240 1.37 14.14 11.13
CA LEU A 240 2.69 14.03 10.54
C LEU A 240 3.30 12.69 10.94
N PHE A 241 3.75 11.93 9.95
CA PHE A 241 4.48 10.70 10.19
C PHE A 241 5.88 10.81 9.59
N HIS A 242 6.87 10.59 10.46
CA HIS A 242 8.24 10.38 10.07
C HIS A 242 8.47 8.89 9.91
N SER A 243 8.92 8.46 8.74
CA SER A 243 9.21 7.05 8.53
C SER A 243 10.48 6.65 9.30
N CYS A 244 10.32 5.76 10.28
CA CYS A 244 11.46 5.21 11.03
C CYS A 244 12.19 4.18 10.16
N VAL A 245 12.96 4.64 9.16
CA VAL A 245 13.66 3.75 8.20
C VAL A 245 15.18 3.77 8.35
N GLY A 246 15.67 3.87 9.59
CA GLY A 246 17.10 3.72 9.87
C GLY A 246 17.39 3.51 11.36
N ALA A 247 18.54 2.90 11.67
CA ALA A 247 19.01 2.60 13.02
C ALA A 247 19.46 3.85 13.83
N CYS A 248 19.31 5.05 13.29
CA CYS A 248 19.56 6.32 13.97
C CYS A 248 18.64 7.39 13.39
N VAL A 249 17.49 7.62 14.04
CA VAL A 249 16.86 8.94 13.99
C VAL A 249 17.43 9.73 15.16
N SER A 250 18.66 10.19 15.00
CA SER A 250 19.25 11.17 15.92
C SER A 250 18.57 12.51 15.68
N ALA A 251 17.84 12.97 16.69
CA ALA A 251 17.28 14.31 16.84
C ALA A 251 16.24 14.74 15.79
N TRP A 252 15.00 14.87 16.28
CA TRP A 252 14.04 15.86 15.79
C TRP A 252 14.75 17.20 15.50
N ARG A 253 14.53 17.77 14.31
CA ARG A 253 14.68 19.22 14.12
C ARG A 253 13.29 19.83 14.22
N ASP A 254 13.06 20.57 15.30
CA ASP A 254 11.85 21.38 15.50
C ASP A 254 11.63 22.45 14.41
N ASP A 255 12.62 22.66 13.55
CA ASP A 255 12.69 23.73 12.55
C ASP A 255 11.54 23.74 11.51
N TYR A 256 10.86 22.62 11.26
CA TYR A 256 9.84 22.51 10.19
C TYR A 256 8.39 22.55 10.66
N LEU A 257 8.15 22.51 11.97
CA LEU A 257 6.79 22.74 12.48
C LEU A 257 6.49 24.22 12.33
N GLN A 258 5.62 24.59 11.38
CA GLN A 258 5.17 25.98 11.22
C GLN A 258 4.83 26.57 12.59
N VAL A 259 5.54 27.63 12.96
CA VAL A 259 5.55 28.25 14.30
C VAL A 259 4.14 28.74 14.72
N ASP A 260 3.22 28.88 13.76
CA ASP A 260 1.83 29.31 13.96
C ASP A 260 0.80 28.15 14.08
N ARG A 261 1.22 26.87 14.05
CA ARG A 261 0.33 25.72 14.21
C ARG A 261 0.69 24.90 15.46
N GLN A 262 -0.31 24.57 16.28
CA GLN A 262 -0.15 23.61 17.36
C GLN A 262 -0.09 22.18 16.79
N TRP A 263 1.05 21.53 17.00
CA TRP A 263 1.25 20.12 16.68
C TRP A 263 1.08 19.28 17.94
N PHE A 264 0.27 18.24 17.85
CA PHE A 264 0.05 17.30 18.94
C PHE A 264 0.71 15.98 18.54
N MET A 265 1.67 15.55 19.34
CA MET A 265 2.11 14.16 19.25
C MET A 265 0.95 13.28 19.68
N LEU A 266 0.56 12.30 18.86
CA LEU A 266 -0.40 11.28 19.29
C LEU A 266 0.29 10.27 20.21
N ARG A 267 0.76 10.74 21.37
CA ARG A 267 0.86 9.94 22.58
C ARG A 267 0.30 10.78 23.71
N GLY A 268 -0.55 10.18 24.54
CA GLY A 268 -1.17 10.89 25.67
C GLY A 268 -0.13 11.72 26.43
N LEU A 269 -0.46 13.00 26.67
CA LEU A 269 0.17 13.98 27.57
C LEU A 269 1.12 13.37 28.66
N PRO A 270 2.19 14.04 29.13
CA PRO A 270 3.11 15.05 28.58
C PRO A 270 4.56 14.51 28.46
N GLU A 271 5.45 15.31 27.85
CA GLU A 271 6.88 15.05 27.60
C GLU A 271 7.20 14.15 26.39
N ILE A 272 8.20 14.58 25.64
CA ILE A 272 8.52 14.17 24.27
C ILE A 272 8.78 12.66 24.22
N THR A 273 7.86 11.90 23.62
CA THR A 273 8.18 10.58 23.07
C THR A 273 7.34 10.30 21.82
N THR A 274 8.04 10.09 20.71
CA THR A 274 7.58 9.66 19.38
C THR A 274 6.49 8.59 19.41
N LEU A 275 5.50 8.67 18.50
CA LEU A 275 4.51 7.60 18.21
C LEU A 275 5.15 6.24 17.92
N LEU A 276 6.44 6.22 17.54
CA LEU A 276 7.30 5.04 17.42
C LEU A 276 8.67 5.41 18.02
N ASP A 277 8.90 5.08 19.29
CA ASP A 277 10.22 5.27 19.90
C ASP A 277 11.22 4.28 19.28
N CYS A 278 12.31 4.84 18.76
CA CYS A 278 13.46 4.10 18.22
C CYS A 278 14.52 3.80 19.29
N GLY A 279 14.29 4.17 20.56
CA GLY A 279 15.28 4.06 21.64
C GLY A 279 15.44 2.67 22.28
N ALA A 280 14.49 1.75 22.13
CA ALA A 280 14.63 0.40 22.65
C ALA A 280 15.26 -0.49 21.56
N LYS A 281 16.59 -0.63 21.58
CA LYS A 281 17.23 -1.81 20.98
C LYS A 281 16.57 -3.04 21.60
N LEU A 282 16.09 -3.97 20.78
CA LEU A 282 15.80 -5.33 21.24
C LEU A 282 17.12 -5.84 21.84
N SER A 283 17.19 -5.90 23.18
CA SER A 283 18.42 -6.29 23.87
C SER A 283 18.69 -7.75 23.54
N GLY A 284 19.75 -8.01 22.78
CA GLY A 284 20.15 -9.36 22.40
C GLY A 284 20.53 -10.22 23.59
N GLU A 285 20.09 -11.48 23.54
CA GLU A 285 20.91 -12.64 23.85
C GLU A 285 21.20 -13.40 22.55
#